data_AF-A0A851UUY6-F1
#
_entry.id   AF-A0A851UUY6-F1
#
_cell.length_a   1.000
_cell.length_b   1.000
_cell.length_c   1.000
_cell.angle_alpha   90.00
_cell.angle_beta   90.00
_cell.angle_gamma   90.00
#
_symmetry.space_group_name_H-M   'P 1'
#
loop_
_entity.id
_entity.type
_entity.pdbx_description
1 polymer ?
#
loop_
_entity_poly.entity_id
_entity_poly.type
_entity_poly.pdbx_seq_one_letter_code
_entity_poly.pdbx_strand_id
1 'polypeptide(L)'
;DLQHYFTVLFGHEGQKPLELRCEDEVDGDEWVEAIHQARRGNCCWVSSPSKRFINSGKHLMSVWFCQIVALNKTKEKMRPYQGNQEDEDPDIKKIKKVQSFMRGWLCRRKWKTIVQDYICSPHAESMRKRNQIVFNMVEAESEYVHQLYVLVNCFLRPLRMAASSKKPPISHDDVSSIFLNSETIMFLHEIFHQGLKARIANWPTLILADLFDILLPMLNIYQEFVRNHQYSLQVLANCKQNRDFDKLLKQYEANPACEGRMLETFLTYPMFQIPRYIITLHELLAHTPHEHVERKSLEFAKSKLEELSR
;
A
#
# COMPACT_ATOMS: atom_id res chain seq x y z
N ASP A 1 52.80 25.96 6.08
CA ASP A 1 51.76 25.04 6.57
C ASP A 1 50.41 25.53 6.10
N LEU A 2 49.81 24.78 5.17
CA LEU A 2 48.59 25.14 4.47
C LEU A 2 47.39 25.13 5.43
N GLN A 3 46.44 26.03 5.23
CA GLN A 3 45.07 25.89 5.74
C GLN A 3 44.11 26.22 4.58
N HIS A 4 43.47 25.17 4.08
CA HIS A 4 42.48 25.11 3.00
C HIS A 4 41.15 25.72 3.47
N TYR A 5 40.24 26.19 2.60
CA TYR A 5 38.87 26.60 3.00
C TYR A 5 37.84 26.67 1.86
N PHE A 6 36.54 26.55 2.17
CA PHE A 6 35.39 26.58 1.25
C PHE A 6 34.18 27.34 1.82
N THR A 7 33.41 28.01 0.95
CA THR A 7 32.24 28.84 1.33
C THR A 7 30.90 28.23 0.92
N VAL A 8 29.88 28.28 1.78
CA VAL A 8 28.52 27.79 1.55
C VAL A 8 27.51 28.96 1.53
N LEU A 9 26.65 28.96 0.51
CA LEU A 9 25.61 29.98 0.27
C LEU A 9 24.23 29.32 0.18
N PHE A 10 23.28 29.77 1.00
CA PHE A 10 21.86 29.37 1.00
C PHE A 10 20.96 30.59 0.68
N GLY A 11 19.75 30.34 0.14
CA GLY A 11 18.97 31.32 -0.64
C GLY A 11 18.30 32.50 0.08
N HIS A 12 17.66 33.34 -0.77
CA HIS A 12 17.04 34.68 -0.65
C HIS A 12 17.94 35.88 -0.33
N GLU A 13 17.68 36.98 -1.04
CA GLU A 13 18.57 38.14 -1.19
C GLU A 13 18.92 38.84 0.13
N GLY A 14 20.23 39.02 0.38
CA GLY A 14 20.77 39.86 1.47
C GLY A 14 21.69 39.19 2.50
N GLN A 15 21.87 37.86 2.50
CA GLN A 15 22.74 37.18 3.48
C GLN A 15 24.21 37.08 3.05
N LYS A 16 25.14 37.29 4.00
CA LYS A 16 26.59 37.11 3.80
C LYS A 16 26.98 35.62 3.80
N PRO A 17 27.89 35.18 2.91
CA PRO A 17 28.36 33.79 2.81
C PRO A 17 28.99 33.23 4.10
N LEU A 18 28.89 31.92 4.32
CA LEU A 18 29.51 31.19 5.44
C LEU A 18 30.72 30.39 4.98
N GLU A 19 31.87 30.43 5.65
CA GLU A 19 33.14 30.11 5.00
C GLU A 19 34.06 29.30 5.95
N LEU A 20 34.49 28.10 5.54
CA LEU A 20 34.95 26.97 6.38
C LEU A 20 36.37 26.51 5.98
N ARG A 21 37.35 26.32 6.88
CA ARG A 21 38.79 26.17 6.61
C ARG A 21 39.46 24.85 7.03
N CYS A 22 39.79 23.94 6.12
CA CYS A 22 40.54 22.71 6.33
C CYS A 22 42.07 22.91 6.58
N GLU A 23 42.76 21.88 7.08
CA GLU A 23 44.23 21.90 7.27
C GLU A 23 44.95 21.41 5.98
N ASP A 24 44.49 20.30 5.36
CA ASP A 24 45.05 19.74 4.12
C ASP A 24 44.01 19.54 2.99
N GLU A 25 44.48 19.49 1.73
CA GLU A 25 43.66 19.56 0.50
C GLU A 25 42.70 18.37 0.35
N VAL A 26 43.12 17.18 0.78
CA VAL A 26 42.37 15.92 0.68
C VAL A 26 41.12 15.92 1.58
N ASP A 27 41.20 16.55 2.75
CA ASP A 27 40.10 16.64 3.72
C ASP A 27 39.09 17.75 3.31
N GLY A 28 39.56 18.80 2.63
CA GLY A 28 38.69 19.77 1.97
C GLY A 28 37.86 19.16 0.83
N ASP A 29 38.48 18.28 0.05
CA ASP A 29 37.85 17.58 -1.07
C ASP A 29 36.79 16.56 -0.64
N GLU A 30 36.98 15.81 0.45
CA GLU A 30 35.93 14.94 1.01
C GLU A 30 34.72 15.74 1.51
N TRP A 31 34.93 16.94 2.06
CA TRP A 31 33.86 17.76 2.60
C TRP A 31 33.04 18.45 1.52
N VAL A 32 33.68 18.87 0.43
CA VAL A 32 33.01 19.39 -0.76
C VAL A 32 32.24 18.28 -1.50
N GLU A 33 32.76 17.06 -1.56
CA GLU A 33 32.08 15.89 -2.15
C GLU A 33 30.81 15.51 -1.35
N ALA A 34 30.87 15.56 -0.01
CA ALA A 34 29.72 15.31 0.86
C ALA A 34 28.64 16.40 0.79
N ILE A 35 29.02 17.68 0.68
CA ILE A 35 28.07 18.80 0.54
C ILE A 35 27.46 18.82 -0.86
N HIS A 36 28.19 18.36 -1.89
CA HIS A 36 27.67 18.17 -3.24
C HIS A 36 26.67 17.02 -3.37
N GLN A 37 26.83 15.93 -2.61
CA GLN A 37 25.82 14.86 -2.53
C GLN A 37 24.51 15.32 -1.86
N ALA A 38 24.58 16.34 -0.99
CA ALA A 38 23.42 16.84 -0.25
C ALA A 38 22.66 18.01 -0.93
N ARG A 39 23.26 18.76 -1.86
CA ARG A 39 22.66 20.02 -2.38
C ARG A 39 21.73 19.90 -3.61
N ARG A 40 21.74 18.81 -4.39
CA ARG A 40 20.95 18.72 -5.63
C ARG A 40 20.46 17.27 -5.87
N GLY A 41 19.19 16.92 -5.86
CA GLY A 41 17.96 17.70 -5.75
C GLY A 41 16.76 16.77 -5.61
N ASN A 42 15.70 17.19 -4.93
CA ASN A 42 14.58 17.75 -5.67
C ASN A 42 14.98 18.69 -6.81
N CYS A 43 14.81 18.21 -8.04
CA CYS A 43 14.32 19.01 -9.16
C CYS A 43 13.25 18.19 -9.89
N CYS A 44 12.02 18.57 -9.59
CA CYS A 44 10.78 18.26 -10.24
C CYS A 44 10.84 18.03 -11.76
N TRP A 45 10.23 16.92 -12.20
CA TRP A 45 9.30 16.71 -13.34
C TRP A 45 9.77 17.13 -14.75
N VAL A 46 9.70 16.30 -15.80
CA VAL A 46 8.53 15.78 -16.57
C VAL A 46 9.12 14.71 -17.53
N SER A 47 8.65 13.46 -17.71
CA SER A 47 7.40 12.98 -18.32
C SER A 47 7.24 11.44 -18.13
N SER A 48 6.08 11.02 -17.61
CA SER A 48 5.43 9.69 -17.73
C SER A 48 6.09 8.46 -17.06
N PRO A 49 5.34 7.35 -16.87
CA PRO A 49 4.31 7.06 -15.87
C PRO A 49 4.88 6.45 -14.56
N SER A 50 6.12 6.75 -14.17
CA SER A 50 6.69 6.25 -12.89
C SER A 50 6.32 7.07 -11.65
N LYS A 51 5.30 7.94 -11.76
CA LYS A 51 4.76 8.77 -10.64
C LYS A 51 4.40 7.97 -9.41
N ARG A 52 4.20 6.67 -9.58
CA ARG A 52 3.85 5.80 -8.50
C ARG A 52 5.11 5.43 -7.65
N PHE A 53 6.15 4.80 -8.18
CA PHE A 53 7.26 4.23 -7.38
C PHE A 53 8.05 5.22 -6.49
N ILE A 54 7.90 6.53 -6.74
CA ILE A 54 8.64 7.62 -6.08
C ILE A 54 8.37 7.67 -4.58
N ASN A 55 7.18 7.28 -4.13
CA ASN A 55 6.86 7.47 -2.74
C ASN A 55 7.54 6.40 -1.83
N SER A 56 7.78 5.15 -2.26
CA SER A 56 8.49 4.13 -1.44
C SER A 56 9.95 4.56 -1.20
N GLY A 57 10.52 5.32 -2.14
CA GLY A 57 11.80 5.99 -1.98
C GLY A 57 11.79 7.14 -0.96
N LYS A 58 10.63 7.71 -0.59
CA LYS A 58 10.55 8.78 0.42
C LYS A 58 10.87 8.29 1.83
N HIS A 59 10.57 7.03 2.15
CA HIS A 59 10.90 6.44 3.45
C HIS A 59 12.40 6.11 3.56
N LEU A 60 12.98 5.55 2.48
CA LEU A 60 14.44 5.38 2.34
C LEU A 60 15.19 6.73 2.36
N MET A 61 14.64 7.76 1.72
CA MET A 61 15.16 9.12 1.80
C MET A 61 15.06 9.67 3.23
N SER A 62 13.96 9.44 3.96
CA SER A 62 13.80 9.88 5.35
C SER A 62 14.77 9.20 6.32
N VAL A 63 14.99 7.89 6.18
CA VAL A 63 15.96 7.13 6.99
C VAL A 63 17.39 7.58 6.68
N TRP A 64 17.70 7.81 5.40
CA TRP A 64 18.98 8.37 4.95
C TRP A 64 19.19 9.81 5.45
N PHE A 65 18.17 10.68 5.40
CA PHE A 65 18.20 12.04 5.94
C PHE A 65 18.45 12.08 7.46
N CYS A 66 17.88 11.15 8.25
CA CYS A 66 18.13 11.06 9.69
C CYS A 66 19.58 10.64 10.02
N GLN A 67 20.18 9.76 9.21
CA GLN A 67 21.59 9.36 9.36
C GLN A 67 22.57 10.48 8.96
N ILE A 68 22.20 11.29 7.96
CA ILE A 68 22.95 12.48 7.52
C ILE A 68 22.92 13.59 8.59
N VAL A 69 21.78 13.80 9.27
CA VAL A 69 21.67 14.79 10.35
C VAL A 69 22.51 14.41 11.58
N ALA A 70 22.65 13.11 11.86
CA ALA A 70 23.54 12.61 12.90
C ALA A 70 25.04 12.82 12.56
N LEU A 71 25.41 12.72 11.28
CA LEU A 71 26.78 12.96 10.77
C LEU A 71 27.15 14.46 10.63
N ASN A 72 26.18 15.36 10.53
CA ASN A 72 26.41 16.81 10.34
C ASN A 72 26.58 17.61 11.64
N LYS A 73 26.25 17.05 12.81
CA LYS A 73 26.57 17.66 14.11
C LYS A 73 28.07 17.78 14.39
N THR A 74 28.91 17.10 13.62
CA THR A 74 30.36 17.07 13.74
C THR A 74 31.10 18.10 12.86
N LYS A 75 30.40 18.91 12.05
CA LYS A 75 31.01 19.84 11.07
C LYS A 75 31.02 21.33 11.45
N GLU A 76 30.53 21.70 12.63
CA GLU A 76 30.61 23.09 13.10
C GLU A 76 31.99 23.43 13.65
N LYS A 77 32.87 23.88 12.76
CA LYS A 77 33.90 24.89 13.04
C LYS A 77 34.56 25.20 11.72
N MET A 78 34.38 26.42 11.21
CA MET A 78 35.45 27.24 10.63
C MET A 78 34.86 28.52 9.98
N ARG A 79 35.63 29.60 10.04
CA ARG A 79 35.39 30.96 9.52
C ARG A 79 36.53 31.37 8.59
N PRO A 80 36.40 32.36 7.69
CA PRO A 80 37.31 32.59 6.55
C PRO A 80 38.33 33.71 6.61
N TYR A 81 39.29 33.69 5.67
CA TYR A 81 40.21 34.79 5.41
C TYR A 81 39.75 35.55 4.16
N GLN A 82 39.57 36.85 4.31
CA GLN A 82 39.24 37.78 3.23
C GLN A 82 40.49 38.03 2.37
N GLY A 83 40.46 37.61 1.10
CA GLY A 83 41.43 37.98 0.08
C GLY A 83 40.71 38.65 -1.10
N ASN A 84 41.21 39.83 -1.51
CA ASN A 84 40.59 40.75 -2.46
C ASN A 84 40.20 40.11 -3.81
N GLN A 85 39.00 40.46 -4.28
CA GLN A 85 38.45 40.15 -5.59
C GLN A 85 39.00 41.10 -6.66
N GLU A 86 40.23 40.92 -7.13
CA GLU A 86 40.67 41.60 -8.37
C GLU A 86 41.43 40.61 -9.26
N ASP A 87 40.86 40.35 -10.44
CA ASP A 87 41.38 39.59 -11.59
C ASP A 87 41.64 38.06 -11.45
N GLU A 88 40.56 37.28 -11.34
CA GLU A 88 40.61 35.86 -11.77
C GLU A 88 40.67 35.76 -13.31
N ASP A 89 41.75 35.16 -13.81
CA ASP A 89 41.99 34.84 -15.22
C ASP A 89 40.74 34.20 -15.88
N PRO A 90 40.24 34.77 -17.00
CA PRO A 90 39.06 34.26 -17.70
C PRO A 90 39.17 32.78 -18.11
N ASP A 91 40.37 32.25 -18.31
CA ASP A 91 40.56 30.84 -18.65
C ASP A 91 40.41 29.92 -17.43
N ILE A 92 40.80 30.38 -16.23
CA ILE A 92 40.53 29.67 -14.97
C ILE A 92 39.02 29.58 -14.72
N LYS A 93 38.25 30.63 -15.03
CA LYS A 93 36.77 30.60 -14.95
C LYS A 93 36.14 29.60 -15.92
N LYS A 94 36.66 29.50 -17.15
CA LYS A 94 36.20 28.50 -18.15
C LYS A 94 36.51 27.07 -17.67
N ILE A 95 37.71 26.83 -17.12
CA ILE A 95 38.11 25.53 -16.58
C ILE A 95 37.20 25.12 -15.42
N LYS A 96 36.94 26.02 -14.45
CA LYS A 96 35.99 25.77 -13.34
C LYS A 96 34.59 25.41 -13.84
N LYS A 97 34.11 26.05 -14.93
CA LYS A 97 32.80 25.76 -15.55
C LYS A 97 32.74 24.37 -16.20
N VAL A 98 33.79 23.98 -16.94
CA VAL A 98 33.90 22.64 -17.53
C VAL A 98 34.00 21.56 -16.46
N GLN A 99 34.79 21.78 -15.41
CA GLN A 99 34.91 20.86 -14.28
C GLN A 99 33.57 20.71 -13.52
N SER A 100 32.82 21.79 -13.33
CA SER A 100 31.49 21.74 -12.73
C SER A 100 30.50 20.92 -13.58
N PHE A 101 30.56 21.07 -14.90
CA PHE A 101 29.76 20.28 -15.83
C PHE A 101 30.13 18.79 -15.78
N MET A 102 31.43 18.47 -15.79
CA MET A 102 31.92 17.09 -15.69
C MET A 102 31.55 16.43 -14.35
N ARG A 103 31.71 17.13 -13.22
CA ARG A 103 31.27 16.66 -11.90
C ARG A 103 29.78 16.35 -11.89
N GLY A 104 28.95 17.28 -12.39
CA GLY A 104 27.50 17.06 -12.52
C GLY A 104 27.12 15.90 -13.44
N TRP A 105 27.85 15.71 -14.56
CA TRP A 105 27.64 14.59 -15.47
C TRP A 105 28.01 13.24 -14.83
N LEU A 106 29.14 13.17 -14.12
CA LEU A 106 29.57 11.98 -13.38
C LEU A 106 28.58 11.62 -12.27
N CYS A 107 28.09 12.59 -11.48
CA CYS A 107 27.06 12.37 -10.46
C CYS A 107 25.77 11.81 -11.08
N ARG A 108 25.28 12.39 -12.19
CA ARG A 108 24.09 11.89 -12.89
C ARG A 108 24.29 10.46 -13.42
N ARG A 109 25.48 10.14 -13.94
CA ARG A 109 25.81 8.80 -14.44
C ARG A 109 25.86 7.78 -13.31
N LYS A 110 26.57 8.09 -12.21
CA LYS A 110 26.61 7.23 -11.00
C LYS A 110 25.22 7.03 -10.41
N TRP A 111 24.41 8.10 -10.30
CA TRP A 111 23.02 8.01 -9.85
C TRP A 111 22.18 7.09 -10.73
N LYS A 112 22.31 7.21 -12.06
CA LYS A 112 21.61 6.32 -12.99
C LYS A 112 21.98 4.85 -12.77
N THR A 113 23.27 4.56 -12.54
CA THR A 113 23.73 3.20 -12.19
C THR A 113 23.15 2.72 -10.87
N ILE A 114 23.27 3.51 -9.78
CA ILE A 114 22.74 3.15 -8.46
C ILE A 114 21.23 2.88 -8.50
N VAL A 115 20.47 3.73 -9.20
CA VAL A 115 19.02 3.55 -9.36
C VAL A 115 18.71 2.29 -10.15
N GLN A 116 19.44 2.03 -11.24
CA GLN A 116 19.26 0.81 -12.03
C GLN A 116 19.55 -0.44 -11.20
N ASP A 117 20.67 -0.43 -10.47
CA ASP A 117 21.08 -1.52 -9.59
C ASP A 117 20.03 -1.77 -8.50
N TYR A 118 19.45 -0.71 -7.92
CA TYR A 118 18.34 -0.83 -6.97
C TYR A 118 17.07 -1.39 -7.63
N ILE A 119 16.65 -0.89 -8.79
CA ILE A 119 15.44 -1.35 -9.50
C ILE A 119 15.55 -2.84 -9.88
N CYS A 120 16.77 -3.28 -10.20
CA CYS A 120 17.10 -4.68 -10.50
C CYS A 120 17.44 -5.51 -9.25
N SER A 121 17.48 -4.89 -8.05
CA SER A 121 17.85 -5.60 -6.83
C SER A 121 16.75 -6.60 -6.42
N PRO A 122 17.12 -7.74 -5.80
CA PRO A 122 16.17 -8.70 -5.26
C PRO A 122 15.19 -8.09 -4.24
N HIS A 123 15.66 -7.11 -3.45
CA HIS A 123 14.82 -6.40 -2.49
C HIS A 123 13.70 -5.60 -3.18
N ALA A 124 14.05 -4.82 -4.20
CA ALA A 124 13.05 -4.06 -4.96
C ALA A 124 12.06 -4.99 -5.68
N GLU A 125 12.52 -6.13 -6.20
CA GLU A 125 11.64 -7.15 -6.76
C GLU A 125 10.67 -7.73 -5.72
N SER A 126 11.15 -8.08 -4.53
CA SER A 126 10.29 -8.57 -3.44
C SER A 126 9.26 -7.52 -3.01
N MET A 127 9.64 -6.25 -2.92
CA MET A 127 8.70 -5.16 -2.61
C MET A 127 7.66 -4.95 -3.72
N ARG A 128 8.02 -5.15 -4.99
CA ARG A 128 7.05 -5.17 -6.09
C ARG A 128 6.04 -6.30 -5.94
N LYS A 129 6.51 -7.51 -5.61
CA LYS A 129 5.65 -8.67 -5.35
C LYS A 129 4.70 -8.41 -4.17
N ARG A 130 5.22 -7.88 -3.06
CA ARG A 130 4.41 -7.45 -1.90
C ARG A 130 3.29 -6.50 -2.33
N ASN A 131 3.63 -5.44 -3.08
CA ASN A 131 2.63 -4.46 -3.54
C ASN A 131 1.59 -5.08 -4.48
N GLN A 132 2.02 -5.99 -5.37
CA GLN A 132 1.10 -6.69 -6.27
C GLN A 132 0.10 -7.55 -5.49
N ILE A 133 0.54 -8.26 -4.45
CA ILE A 133 -0.35 -9.03 -3.57
C ILE A 133 -1.41 -8.13 -2.94
N VAL A 134 -1.00 -6.95 -2.45
CA VAL A 134 -1.96 -5.97 -1.88
C VAL A 134 -2.95 -5.48 -2.93
N PHE A 135 -2.51 -5.15 -4.14
CA PHE A 135 -3.42 -4.71 -5.20
C PHE A 135 -4.41 -5.81 -5.60
N ASN A 136 -3.93 -7.04 -5.79
CA ASN A 136 -4.78 -8.19 -6.06
C ASN A 136 -5.77 -8.44 -4.93
N MET A 137 -5.36 -8.28 -3.67
CA MET A 137 -6.25 -8.40 -2.51
C MET A 137 -7.40 -7.39 -2.56
N VAL A 138 -7.13 -6.13 -2.92
CA VAL A 138 -8.19 -5.11 -3.01
C VAL A 138 -9.15 -5.37 -4.16
N GLU A 139 -8.64 -5.82 -5.31
CA GLU A 139 -9.49 -6.22 -6.43
C GLU A 139 -10.36 -7.42 -6.07
N ALA A 140 -9.76 -8.46 -5.47
CA ALA A 140 -10.47 -9.65 -5.01
C ALA A 140 -11.51 -9.34 -3.92
N GLU A 141 -11.25 -8.32 -3.09
CA GLU A 141 -12.20 -7.85 -2.09
C GLU A 141 -13.34 -7.03 -2.69
N SER A 142 -13.05 -6.18 -3.67
CA SER A 142 -14.08 -5.45 -4.41
C SER A 142 -15.06 -6.42 -5.09
N GLU A 143 -14.55 -7.47 -5.71
CA GLU A 143 -15.38 -8.52 -6.32
C GLU A 143 -16.22 -9.26 -5.27
N TYR A 144 -15.61 -9.62 -4.13
CA TYR A 144 -16.33 -10.32 -3.07
C TYR A 144 -17.45 -9.46 -2.46
N VAL A 145 -17.18 -8.18 -2.17
CA VAL A 145 -18.21 -7.23 -1.70
C VAL A 145 -19.33 -7.09 -2.73
N HIS A 146 -19.00 -7.06 -4.02
CA HIS A 146 -20.03 -7.02 -5.07
C HIS A 146 -20.90 -8.28 -5.08
N GLN A 147 -20.31 -9.46 -4.92
CA GLN A 147 -21.05 -10.73 -4.82
C GLN A 147 -21.99 -10.76 -3.60
N LEU A 148 -21.51 -10.28 -2.45
CA LEU A 148 -22.35 -10.13 -1.25
C LEU A 148 -23.46 -9.10 -1.45
N TYR A 149 -23.16 -7.99 -2.14
CA TYR A 149 -24.15 -6.98 -2.49
C TYR A 149 -25.28 -7.57 -3.34
N VAL A 150 -24.95 -8.39 -4.34
CA VAL A 150 -25.95 -9.10 -5.17
C VAL A 150 -26.74 -10.09 -4.32
N LEU A 151 -26.08 -10.90 -3.48
CA LEU A 151 -26.74 -11.82 -2.55
C LEU A 151 -27.80 -11.11 -1.69
N VAL A 152 -27.45 -9.95 -1.14
CA VAL A 152 -28.33 -9.20 -0.22
C VAL A 152 -29.42 -8.44 -0.98
N ASN A 153 -29.08 -7.72 -2.04
CA ASN A 153 -30.01 -6.79 -2.70
C ASN A 153 -30.89 -7.46 -3.76
N CYS A 154 -30.40 -8.51 -4.43
CA CYS A 154 -31.16 -9.22 -5.45
C CYS A 154 -31.94 -10.41 -4.88
N PHE A 155 -31.53 -10.97 -3.73
CA PHE A 155 -32.20 -12.14 -3.14
C PHE A 155 -32.74 -11.88 -1.73
N LEU A 156 -31.89 -11.61 -0.74
CA LEU A 156 -32.31 -11.52 0.67
C LEU A 156 -33.42 -10.48 0.88
N ARG A 157 -33.20 -9.23 0.47
CA ARG A 157 -34.15 -8.14 0.68
C ARG A 157 -35.47 -8.39 -0.08
N PRO A 158 -35.46 -8.74 -1.38
CA PRO A 158 -36.69 -9.11 -2.10
C PRO A 158 -37.43 -10.30 -1.49
N LEU A 159 -36.74 -11.36 -1.07
CA LEU A 159 -37.37 -12.53 -0.45
C LEU A 159 -37.94 -12.22 0.93
N ARG A 160 -37.27 -11.37 1.72
CA ARG A 160 -37.80 -10.86 2.98
C ARG A 160 -39.08 -10.05 2.77
N MET A 161 -39.15 -9.25 1.70
CA MET A 161 -40.38 -8.54 1.32
C MET A 161 -41.48 -9.49 0.84
N ALA A 162 -41.13 -10.52 0.04
CA ALA A 162 -42.09 -11.52 -0.42
C ALA A 162 -42.69 -12.34 0.73
N ALA A 163 -41.89 -12.61 1.77
CA ALA A 163 -42.35 -13.28 2.99
C ALA A 163 -43.39 -12.46 3.78
N SER A 164 -43.40 -11.13 3.63
CA SER A 164 -44.41 -10.24 4.23
C SER A 164 -45.64 -10.01 3.33
N SER A 165 -45.73 -10.66 2.17
CA SER A 165 -46.87 -10.49 1.26
C SER A 165 -48.14 -11.20 1.76
N LYS A 166 -49.30 -10.86 1.17
CA LYS A 166 -50.60 -11.46 1.55
C LYS A 166 -50.66 -12.98 1.34
N LYS A 167 -49.93 -13.50 0.36
CA LYS A 167 -49.79 -14.94 0.08
C LYS A 167 -48.29 -15.24 -0.06
N PRO A 168 -47.58 -15.41 1.05
CA PRO A 168 -46.12 -15.49 1.03
C PRO A 168 -45.66 -16.80 0.38
N PRO A 169 -44.76 -16.75 -0.61
CA PRO A 169 -44.21 -17.95 -1.23
C PRO A 169 -43.14 -18.62 -0.36
N ILE A 170 -42.62 -17.92 0.65
CA ILE A 170 -41.59 -18.35 1.61
C ILE A 170 -41.87 -17.70 2.97
N SER A 171 -41.53 -18.38 4.07
CA SER A 171 -41.69 -17.83 5.42
C SER A 171 -40.51 -16.94 5.84
N HIS A 172 -40.70 -16.11 6.87
CA HIS A 172 -39.60 -15.32 7.45
C HIS A 172 -38.51 -16.20 8.07
N ASP A 173 -38.89 -17.34 8.67
CA ASP A 173 -37.96 -18.30 9.29
C ASP A 173 -37.10 -19.00 8.23
N ASP A 174 -37.68 -19.34 7.08
CA ASP A 174 -36.94 -19.90 5.95
C ASP A 174 -35.93 -18.89 5.40
N VAL A 175 -36.35 -17.63 5.19
CA VAL A 175 -35.44 -16.56 4.75
C VAL A 175 -34.31 -16.37 5.76
N SER A 176 -34.61 -16.32 7.06
CA SER A 176 -33.58 -16.19 8.09
C SER A 176 -32.62 -17.38 8.09
N SER A 177 -33.13 -18.59 7.88
CA SER A 177 -32.34 -19.83 7.86
C SER A 177 -31.47 -19.96 6.61
N ILE A 178 -31.95 -19.50 5.45
CA ILE A 178 -31.20 -19.51 4.18
C ILE A 178 -30.07 -18.48 4.22
N PHE A 179 -30.37 -17.24 4.61
CA PHE A 179 -29.44 -16.12 4.46
C PHE A 179 -28.57 -15.87 5.70
N LEU A 180 -28.93 -16.41 6.86
CA LEU A 180 -28.19 -16.25 8.11
C LEU A 180 -27.77 -14.77 8.32
N ASN A 181 -26.53 -14.54 8.71
CA ASN A 181 -25.97 -13.21 8.93
C ASN A 181 -25.35 -12.57 7.66
N SER A 182 -25.75 -12.97 6.45
CA SER A 182 -25.14 -12.48 5.19
C SER A 182 -25.19 -10.96 5.02
N GLU A 183 -26.25 -10.29 5.49
CA GLU A 183 -26.34 -8.82 5.47
C GLU A 183 -25.28 -8.16 6.37
N THR A 184 -25.02 -8.73 7.55
CA THR A 184 -23.97 -8.27 8.46
C THR A 184 -22.58 -8.52 7.86
N ILE A 185 -22.38 -9.68 7.23
CA ILE A 185 -21.12 -10.01 6.52
C ILE A 185 -20.86 -8.98 5.40
N MET A 186 -21.86 -8.67 4.57
CA MET A 186 -21.76 -7.66 3.52
C MET A 186 -21.31 -6.30 4.08
N PHE A 187 -21.99 -5.82 5.12
CA PHE A 187 -21.68 -4.52 5.73
C PHE A 187 -20.25 -4.46 6.27
N LEU A 188 -19.82 -5.52 6.95
CA LEU A 188 -18.48 -5.61 7.52
C LEU A 188 -17.39 -5.61 6.43
N HIS A 189 -17.59 -6.39 5.37
CA HIS A 189 -16.66 -6.41 4.23
C HIS A 189 -16.64 -5.10 3.44
N GLU A 190 -17.77 -4.38 3.38
CA GLU A 190 -17.80 -3.04 2.79
C GLU A 190 -16.94 -2.04 3.56
N ILE A 191 -16.97 -2.08 4.91
CA ILE A 191 -16.07 -1.27 5.76
C ILE A 191 -14.61 -1.64 5.50
N PHE A 192 -14.30 -2.94 5.49
CA PHE A 192 -12.94 -3.42 5.26
C PHE A 192 -12.42 -3.00 3.89
N HIS A 193 -13.22 -3.14 2.84
CA HIS A 193 -12.90 -2.70 1.48
C HIS A 193 -12.66 -1.19 1.39
N GLN A 194 -13.45 -0.37 2.08
CA GLN A 194 -13.22 1.08 2.17
C GLN A 194 -11.87 1.39 2.84
N GLY A 195 -11.53 0.69 3.92
CA GLY A 195 -10.23 0.78 4.58
C GLY A 195 -9.08 0.44 3.62
N LEU A 196 -9.19 -0.65 2.87
CA LEU A 196 -8.22 -1.05 1.86
C LEU A 196 -8.03 0.00 0.75
N LYS A 197 -9.14 0.54 0.22
CA LYS A 197 -9.10 1.61 -0.79
C LYS A 197 -8.40 2.87 -0.27
N ALA A 198 -8.65 3.25 0.98
CA ALA A 198 -7.98 4.39 1.61
C ALA A 198 -6.46 4.19 1.73
N ARG A 199 -6.00 2.95 1.99
CA ARG A 199 -4.55 2.64 2.02
C ARG A 199 -3.92 2.70 0.64
N ILE A 200 -4.59 2.18 -0.39
CA ILE A 200 -4.11 2.29 -1.77
C ILE A 200 -4.03 3.76 -2.22
N ALA A 201 -4.99 4.61 -1.84
CA ALA A 201 -4.97 6.02 -2.20
C ALA A 201 -3.72 6.76 -1.66
N ASN A 202 -3.19 6.30 -0.52
CA ASN A 202 -1.99 6.83 0.13
C ASN A 202 -0.71 6.04 -0.22
N TRP A 203 -0.77 5.17 -1.23
CA TRP A 203 0.38 4.38 -1.67
C TRP A 203 1.55 5.31 -2.04
N PRO A 204 2.72 5.08 -1.41
CA PRO A 204 3.48 3.83 -1.32
C PRO A 204 3.38 3.12 0.02
N THR A 205 2.85 3.82 1.04
CA THR A 205 3.03 3.46 2.44
C THR A 205 1.86 2.56 2.75
N LEU A 206 2.03 1.28 2.41
CA LEU A 206 1.03 0.26 2.62
C LEU A 206 1.23 -0.36 3.98
N ILE A 207 0.54 0.25 4.95
CA ILE A 207 0.25 -0.35 6.24
C ILE A 207 -1.17 -0.93 6.16
N LEU A 208 -1.36 -2.19 6.50
CA LEU A 208 -2.62 -2.94 6.40
C LEU A 208 -2.96 -3.67 7.71
N ALA A 209 -2.00 -3.86 8.61
CA ALA A 209 -2.18 -4.74 9.75
C ALA A 209 -3.41 -4.41 10.63
N ASP A 210 -3.66 -3.13 10.87
CA ASP A 210 -4.80 -2.66 11.65
C ASP A 210 -6.15 -2.87 10.96
N LEU A 211 -6.18 -3.00 9.63
CA LEU A 211 -7.40 -3.36 8.90
C LEU A 211 -7.81 -4.81 9.18
N PHE A 212 -6.84 -5.70 9.44
CA PHE A 212 -7.15 -7.09 9.79
C PHE A 212 -7.76 -7.21 11.19
N ASP A 213 -7.49 -6.26 12.09
CA ASP A 213 -8.17 -6.23 13.41
C ASP A 213 -9.68 -5.99 13.26
N ILE A 214 -10.10 -5.24 12.22
CA ILE A 214 -11.52 -5.05 11.87
C ILE A 214 -12.16 -6.36 11.41
N LEU A 215 -11.38 -7.29 10.84
CA LEU A 215 -11.86 -8.61 10.41
C LEU A 215 -12.10 -9.58 11.59
N LEU A 216 -11.44 -9.38 12.73
CA LEU A 216 -11.51 -10.33 13.85
C LEU A 216 -12.93 -10.53 14.40
N PRO A 217 -13.74 -9.47 14.64
CA PRO A 217 -15.15 -9.64 15.03
C PRO A 217 -16.00 -10.36 13.98
N MET A 218 -15.62 -10.29 12.70
CA MET A 218 -16.34 -10.96 11.61
C MET A 218 -16.24 -12.49 11.71
N LEU A 219 -15.16 -13.01 12.30
CA LEU A 219 -14.89 -14.45 12.32
C LEU A 219 -15.94 -15.25 13.09
N ASN A 220 -16.48 -14.72 14.19
CA ASN A 220 -17.58 -15.35 14.91
C ASN A 220 -18.83 -15.48 14.04
N ILE A 221 -19.10 -14.45 13.21
CA ILE A 221 -20.24 -14.43 12.29
C ILE A 221 -20.03 -15.45 11.17
N TYR A 222 -18.79 -15.58 10.67
CA TYR A 222 -18.43 -16.60 9.68
C TYR A 222 -18.53 -18.02 10.22
N GLN A 223 -18.12 -18.27 11.46
CA GLN A 223 -18.24 -19.60 12.07
C GLN A 223 -19.71 -20.06 12.13
N GLU A 224 -20.62 -19.15 12.51
CA GLU A 224 -22.04 -19.44 12.48
C GLU A 224 -22.53 -19.73 11.05
N PHE A 225 -22.10 -18.91 10.08
CA PHE A 225 -22.47 -19.10 8.67
C PHE A 225 -21.99 -20.45 8.13
N VAL A 226 -20.71 -20.79 8.33
CA VAL A 226 -20.09 -22.03 7.85
C VAL A 226 -20.73 -23.25 8.51
N ARG A 227 -20.94 -23.22 9.84
CA ARG A 227 -21.56 -24.32 10.59
C ARG A 227 -22.98 -24.62 10.10
N ASN A 228 -23.75 -23.59 9.77
CA ASN A 228 -25.15 -23.71 9.36
C ASN A 228 -25.33 -23.75 7.83
N HIS A 229 -24.26 -23.66 7.04
CA HIS A 229 -24.34 -23.55 5.58
C HIS A 229 -25.09 -24.73 4.93
N GLN A 230 -24.79 -25.95 5.35
CA GLN A 230 -25.45 -27.15 4.84
C GLN A 230 -26.96 -27.13 5.14
N TYR A 231 -27.34 -26.66 6.32
CA TYR A 231 -28.74 -26.52 6.71
C TYR A 231 -29.44 -25.43 5.89
N SER A 232 -28.79 -24.29 5.66
CA SER A 232 -29.28 -23.22 4.77
C SER A 232 -29.61 -23.76 3.37
N LEU A 233 -28.71 -24.53 2.76
CA LEU A 233 -28.95 -25.15 1.45
C LEU A 233 -30.10 -26.18 1.47
N GLN A 234 -30.24 -26.93 2.56
CA GLN A 234 -31.36 -27.87 2.72
C GLN A 234 -32.71 -27.14 2.80
N VAL A 235 -32.78 -26.04 3.57
CA VAL A 235 -33.99 -25.20 3.65
C VAL A 235 -34.30 -24.62 2.27
N LEU A 236 -33.31 -24.08 1.56
CA LEU A 236 -33.50 -23.58 0.20
C LEU A 236 -34.04 -24.66 -0.75
N ALA A 237 -33.50 -25.89 -0.69
CA ALA A 237 -33.97 -27.01 -1.50
C ALA A 237 -35.43 -27.39 -1.17
N ASN A 238 -35.82 -27.33 0.11
CA ASN A 238 -37.20 -27.56 0.52
C ASN A 238 -38.13 -26.44 0.00
N CYS A 239 -37.72 -25.17 0.09
CA CYS A 239 -38.48 -24.05 -0.46
C CYS A 239 -38.68 -24.18 -1.98
N LYS A 240 -37.68 -24.68 -2.72
CA LYS A 240 -37.77 -24.93 -4.17
C LYS A 240 -38.82 -25.97 -4.56
N GLN A 241 -39.32 -26.79 -3.63
CA GLN A 241 -40.45 -27.69 -3.91
C GLN A 241 -41.78 -26.93 -4.09
N ASN A 242 -41.89 -25.71 -3.55
CA ASN A 242 -43.02 -24.84 -3.78
C ASN A 242 -42.90 -24.16 -5.16
N ARG A 243 -43.84 -24.44 -6.07
CA ARG A 243 -43.85 -23.89 -7.44
C ARG A 243 -43.92 -22.36 -7.48
N ASP A 244 -44.62 -21.73 -6.54
CA ASP A 244 -44.73 -20.26 -6.48
C ASP A 244 -43.35 -19.65 -6.13
N PHE A 245 -42.62 -20.29 -5.21
CA PHE A 245 -41.26 -19.87 -4.83
C PHE A 245 -40.23 -20.17 -5.93
N ASP A 246 -40.22 -21.36 -6.52
CA ASP A 246 -39.29 -21.72 -7.61
C ASP A 246 -39.40 -20.76 -8.79
N LYS A 247 -40.64 -20.40 -9.17
CA LYS A 247 -40.88 -19.41 -10.22
C LYS A 247 -40.35 -18.02 -9.84
N LEU A 248 -40.59 -17.58 -8.61
CA LEU A 248 -40.10 -16.29 -8.11
C LEU A 248 -38.57 -16.25 -8.08
N LEU A 249 -37.93 -17.30 -7.58
CA LEU A 249 -36.48 -17.38 -7.48
C LEU A 249 -35.83 -17.34 -8.86
N LYS A 250 -36.36 -18.08 -9.85
CA LYS A 250 -35.89 -18.01 -11.24
C LYS A 250 -36.01 -16.62 -11.86
N GLN A 251 -37.01 -15.82 -11.46
CA GLN A 251 -37.11 -14.43 -11.90
C GLN A 251 -36.00 -13.56 -11.31
N TYR A 252 -35.60 -13.81 -10.06
CA TYR A 252 -34.49 -13.09 -9.42
C TYR A 252 -33.13 -13.53 -9.98
N GLU A 253 -32.94 -14.83 -10.26
CA GLU A 253 -31.72 -15.36 -10.90
C GLU A 253 -31.55 -14.85 -12.35
N ALA A 254 -32.65 -14.51 -13.03
CA ALA A 254 -32.62 -13.87 -14.35
C ALA A 254 -32.19 -12.39 -14.34
N ASN A 255 -31.98 -11.79 -13.17
CA ASN A 255 -31.46 -10.43 -13.06
C ASN A 255 -30.04 -10.36 -13.67
N PRO A 256 -29.75 -9.41 -14.57
CA PRO A 256 -28.42 -9.25 -15.15
C PRO A 256 -27.28 -9.14 -14.12
N ALA A 257 -27.56 -8.58 -12.93
CA ALA A 257 -26.59 -8.47 -11.84
C ALA A 257 -26.15 -9.84 -11.28
N CYS A 258 -26.95 -10.89 -11.48
CA CYS A 258 -26.60 -12.25 -11.08
C CYS A 258 -25.64 -12.91 -12.07
N GLU A 259 -25.48 -12.37 -13.28
CA GLU A 259 -24.59 -12.89 -14.33
C GLU A 259 -24.83 -14.38 -14.64
N GLY A 260 -26.09 -14.83 -14.54
CA GLY A 260 -26.48 -16.23 -14.76
C GLY A 260 -26.12 -17.18 -13.63
N ARG A 261 -25.63 -16.68 -12.48
CA ARG A 261 -25.35 -17.48 -11.28
C ARG A 261 -26.63 -17.73 -10.48
N MET A 262 -26.73 -18.92 -9.90
CA MET A 262 -27.83 -19.32 -9.02
C MET A 262 -27.62 -18.80 -7.60
N LEU A 263 -28.69 -18.71 -6.80
CA LEU A 263 -28.61 -18.30 -5.39
C LEU A 263 -27.64 -19.18 -4.58
N GLU A 264 -27.62 -20.49 -4.83
CA GLU A 264 -26.69 -21.42 -4.19
C GLU A 264 -25.23 -20.99 -4.37
N THR A 265 -24.85 -20.56 -5.57
CA THR A 265 -23.49 -20.10 -5.84
C THR A 265 -23.12 -18.91 -4.95
N PHE A 266 -24.02 -17.93 -4.83
CA PHE A 266 -23.78 -16.77 -3.96
C PHE A 266 -23.64 -17.14 -2.48
N LEU A 267 -24.41 -18.12 -2.01
CA LEU A 267 -24.33 -18.61 -0.63
C LEU A 267 -23.00 -19.33 -0.34
N THR A 268 -22.28 -19.81 -1.35
CA THR A 268 -20.98 -20.49 -1.14
C THR A 268 -19.80 -19.52 -1.01
N TYR A 269 -19.88 -18.29 -1.54
CA TYR A 269 -18.74 -17.36 -1.52
C TYR A 269 -18.16 -17.09 -0.12
N PRO A 270 -18.99 -16.89 0.93
CA PRO A 270 -18.48 -16.70 2.29
C PRO A 270 -17.63 -17.86 2.83
N MET A 271 -17.84 -19.09 2.34
CA MET A 271 -17.07 -20.26 2.81
C MET A 271 -15.58 -20.18 2.47
N PHE A 272 -15.24 -19.51 1.37
CA PHE A 272 -13.88 -19.51 0.82
C PHE A 272 -13.09 -18.24 1.19
N GLN A 273 -13.76 -17.23 1.72
CA GLN A 273 -13.14 -15.92 1.97
C GLN A 273 -12.07 -15.97 3.06
N ILE A 274 -12.34 -16.63 4.19
CA ILE A 274 -11.39 -16.72 5.30
C ILE A 274 -10.12 -17.51 4.91
N PRO A 275 -10.22 -18.71 4.27
CA PRO A 275 -9.04 -19.38 3.72
C PRO A 275 -8.23 -18.51 2.75
N ARG A 276 -8.90 -17.73 1.89
CA ARG A 276 -8.24 -16.81 0.94
C ARG A 276 -7.42 -15.74 1.66
N TYR A 277 -7.94 -15.17 2.76
CA TYR A 277 -7.18 -14.22 3.57
C TYR A 277 -5.95 -14.83 4.23
N ILE A 278 -6.06 -16.07 4.73
CA ILE A 278 -4.92 -16.78 5.31
C ILE A 278 -3.81 -16.93 4.26
N ILE A 279 -4.15 -17.40 3.06
CA ILE A 279 -3.19 -17.54 1.94
C ILE A 279 -2.56 -16.19 1.59
N THR A 280 -3.39 -15.15 1.44
CA THR A 280 -2.93 -13.80 1.11
C THR A 280 -1.95 -13.26 2.16
N LEU A 281 -2.23 -13.49 3.45
CA LEU A 281 -1.34 -13.09 4.55
C LEU A 281 -0.02 -13.86 4.56
N HIS A 282 -0.05 -15.16 4.27
CA HIS A 282 1.19 -15.95 4.10
C HIS A 282 2.06 -15.39 2.98
N GLU A 283 1.47 -15.13 1.80
CA GLU A 283 2.18 -14.56 0.65
C GLU A 283 2.72 -13.15 0.97
N LEU A 284 1.92 -12.31 1.64
CA LEU A 284 2.33 -10.97 2.03
C LEU A 284 3.51 -11.01 3.01
N LEU A 285 3.48 -11.91 3.99
CA LEU A 285 4.56 -12.10 4.97
C LEU A 285 5.84 -12.65 4.35
N ALA A 286 5.74 -13.48 3.32
CA ALA A 286 6.89 -13.99 2.57
C ALA A 286 7.66 -12.86 1.87
N HIS A 287 6.98 -11.78 1.50
CA HIS A 287 7.57 -10.62 0.85
C HIS A 287 7.72 -9.38 1.75
N THR A 288 7.42 -9.51 3.05
CA THR A 288 7.58 -8.43 4.04
C THR A 288 8.88 -8.63 4.82
N PRO A 289 9.84 -7.68 4.79
CA PRO A 289 11.10 -7.80 5.53
C PRO A 289 10.92 -8.07 7.04
N HIS A 290 11.86 -8.77 7.67
CA HIS A 290 11.80 -9.09 9.10
C HIS A 290 11.74 -7.85 10.01
N GLU A 291 12.48 -6.80 9.63
CA GLU A 291 12.53 -5.51 10.35
C GLU A 291 11.34 -4.60 10.04
N HIS A 292 10.38 -5.03 9.20
CA HIS A 292 9.24 -4.21 8.84
C HIS A 292 8.29 -4.06 10.04
N VAL A 293 7.88 -2.82 10.32
CA VAL A 293 7.07 -2.45 11.50
C VAL A 293 5.77 -3.25 11.63
N GLU A 294 5.18 -3.67 10.52
CA GLU A 294 3.91 -4.41 10.49
C GLU A 294 4.05 -5.93 10.62
N ARG A 295 5.26 -6.48 10.51
CA ARG A 295 5.42 -7.93 10.35
C ARG A 295 4.79 -8.68 11.52
N LYS A 296 5.04 -8.24 12.75
CA LYS A 296 4.47 -8.84 13.98
C LYS A 296 2.94 -8.79 13.98
N SER A 297 2.36 -7.66 13.57
CA SER A 297 0.91 -7.49 13.53
C SER A 297 0.26 -8.35 12.44
N LEU A 298 0.90 -8.49 11.28
CA LEU A 298 0.45 -9.41 10.22
C LEU A 298 0.57 -10.88 10.63
N GLU A 299 1.65 -11.26 11.33
CA GLU A 299 1.81 -12.61 11.90
C GLU A 299 0.73 -12.90 12.96
N PHE A 300 0.41 -11.93 13.81
CA PHE A 300 -0.68 -12.03 14.77
C PHE A 300 -2.04 -12.21 14.09
N ALA A 301 -2.37 -11.36 13.11
CA ALA A 301 -3.62 -11.46 12.35
C ALA A 301 -3.75 -12.81 11.65
N LYS A 302 -2.66 -13.29 11.02
CA LYS A 302 -2.62 -14.61 10.39
C LYS A 302 -2.87 -15.72 11.42
N SER A 303 -2.16 -15.71 12.55
CA SER A 303 -2.34 -16.72 13.60
C SER A 303 -3.77 -16.75 14.12
N LYS A 304 -4.42 -15.58 14.27
CA LYS A 304 -5.82 -15.49 14.70
C LYS A 304 -6.77 -16.07 13.66
N LEU A 305 -6.57 -15.76 12.38
CA LEU A 305 -7.37 -16.31 11.29
C LEU A 305 -7.21 -17.84 11.19
N GLU A 306 -5.98 -18.36 11.36
CA GLU A 306 -5.70 -19.80 11.35
C GLU A 306 -6.33 -20.52 12.54
N GLU A 307 -6.18 -19.98 13.76
CA GLU A 307 -6.78 -20.53 14.99
C GLU A 307 -8.29 -20.64 14.87
N LEU A 308 -8.94 -19.61 14.32
CA LEU A 308 -10.40 -19.53 14.20
C LEU A 308 -10.96 -20.27 12.97
N SER A 309 -10.10 -20.69 12.03
CA SER A 309 -10.46 -21.51 10.86
C SER A 309 -10.44 -23.03 11.13
N ARG A 310 -9.90 -23.45 12.27
CA ARG A 310 -9.90 -24.85 12.74
C ARG A 310 -11.22 -25.21 13.38
#